data_AF-A0A4Y8ZXE5-F1
#
_entry.id   AF-A0A4Y8ZXE5-F1
#
_cell.length_a   1.000
_cell.length_b   1.000
_cell.length_c   1.000
_cell.angle_alpha   90.00
_cell.angle_beta   90.00
_cell.angle_gamma   90.00
#
_symmetry.space_group_name_H-M   'P 1'
#
loop_
_entity.id
_entity.type
_entity.pdbx_description
1 polymer ?
#
loop_
_entity_poly.entity_id
_entity_poly.type
_entity_poly.pdbx_seq_one_letter_code
_entity_poly.pdbx_strand_id
1 'polypeptide(L)'
;MNKPIAQRNPPARDRRVHIESLLRRYPDVTPAEDAEILRFLKKGPAAEAWLVTSHADLQPHLRRFHADHSDHFSLGTKEYLVVAALVLIIVLACTLLGDAGLR
;
A
#
# COMPACT_ATOMS: atom_id res chain seq x y z
N MET A 1 -5.30 18.79 37.71
CA MET A 1 -4.17 18.20 36.97
C MET A 1 -4.72 17.52 35.72
N ASN A 2 -4.78 18.23 34.58
CA ASN A 2 -5.40 17.73 33.36
C ASN A 2 -4.45 16.73 32.69
N LYS A 3 -4.84 15.45 32.61
CA LYS A 3 -4.07 14.45 31.87
C LYS A 3 -4.02 14.86 30.40
N PRO A 4 -2.86 14.75 29.73
CA PRO A 4 -2.78 15.03 28.30
C PRO A 4 -3.72 14.08 27.57
N ILE A 5 -4.53 14.64 26.69
CA ILE A 5 -5.30 13.95 25.65
C ILE A 5 -4.32 13.09 24.84
N ALA A 6 -4.08 11.88 25.33
CA ALA A 6 -3.46 10.82 24.58
C ALA A 6 -4.21 10.75 23.25
N GLN A 7 -3.49 10.97 22.15
CA GLN A 7 -3.99 10.88 20.78
C GLN A 7 -4.92 9.67 20.67
N ARG A 8 -6.23 9.93 20.69
CA ARG A 8 -7.23 8.88 20.49
C ARG A 8 -7.10 8.52 19.03
N ASN A 9 -6.39 7.42 18.73
CA ASN A 9 -6.47 6.83 17.41
C ASN A 9 -7.96 6.67 17.11
N PRO A 10 -8.50 7.32 16.07
CA PRO A 10 -9.89 7.10 15.68
C PRO A 10 -10.07 5.59 15.45
N PRO A 11 -11.21 5.01 15.86
CA PRO A 11 -11.46 3.59 15.62
C PRO A 11 -11.29 3.31 14.12
N ALA A 12 -10.76 2.14 13.79
CA ALA A 12 -10.47 1.69 12.41
C ALA A 12 -11.54 2.11 11.39
N ARG A 13 -12.82 1.99 11.77
CA ARG A 13 -13.95 2.39 10.94
C ARG A 13 -13.99 3.87 10.59
N ASP A 14 -13.72 4.76 11.54
CA ASP A 14 -13.77 6.21 11.34
C ASP A 14 -12.64 6.67 10.42
N ARG A 15 -11.45 6.07 10.56
CA ARG A 15 -10.32 6.34 9.66
C ARG A 15 -10.62 5.88 8.23
N ARG A 16 -11.18 4.68 8.06
CA ARG A 16 -11.60 4.19 6.73
C ARG A 16 -12.61 5.11 6.07
N VAL A 17 -13.68 5.48 6.78
CA VAL A 17 -14.74 6.36 6.24
C VAL A 17 -14.15 7.72 5.83
N HIS A 18 -13.20 8.24 6.61
CA HIS A 18 -12.49 9.45 6.24
C HIS A 18 -11.72 9.29 4.92
N ILE A 19 -10.92 8.24 4.77
CA ILE A 19 -10.16 7.99 3.54
C ILE A 19 -11.07 7.72 2.33
N GLU A 20 -12.17 7.00 2.51
CA GLU A 20 -13.18 6.78 1.46
C GLU A 20 -13.77 8.11 0.98
N SER A 21 -14.02 9.06 1.89
CA SER A 21 -14.53 10.39 1.53
C SER A 21 -13.51 11.24 0.76
N LEU A 22 -12.23 11.14 1.11
CA LEU A 22 -11.14 11.79 0.39
C LEU A 22 -10.98 11.19 -1.03
N LEU A 23 -10.99 9.85 -1.15
CA LEU A 23 -10.92 9.17 -2.44
C LEU A 23 -12.11 9.51 -3.35
N ARG A 24 -13.31 9.69 -2.79
CA ARG A 24 -14.50 10.07 -3.58
C ARG A 24 -14.42 11.50 -4.12
N ARG A 25 -13.72 12.40 -3.42
CA ARG A 25 -13.48 13.77 -3.86
C ARG A 25 -12.34 13.89 -4.88
N TYR A 26 -11.47 12.88 -4.96
CA TYR A 26 -10.33 12.90 -5.87
C TYR A 26 -10.78 13.15 -7.33
N PRO A 27 -10.13 14.04 -8.10
CA PRO A 27 -8.87 14.73 -7.80
C PRO A 27 -8.99 16.06 -7.03
N ASP A 28 -10.18 16.45 -6.55
CA ASP A 28 -10.42 17.67 -5.78
C ASP A 28 -10.05 17.51 -4.28
N VAL A 29 -8.77 17.20 -4.06
CA VAL A 29 -8.16 17.03 -2.73
C VAL A 29 -6.88 17.85 -2.63
N THR A 30 -6.57 18.31 -1.43
CA THR A 30 -5.34 19.05 -1.15
C THR A 30 -4.12 18.11 -1.10
N PRO A 31 -2.90 18.62 -1.33
CA PRO A 31 -1.68 17.80 -1.22
C PRO A 31 -1.49 17.12 0.15
N ALA A 32 -2.04 17.70 1.22
CA ALA A 32 -2.00 17.12 2.56
C ALA A 32 -2.93 15.91 2.70
N GLU A 33 -4.15 16.00 2.14
CA GLU A 33 -5.13 14.90 2.07
C GLU A 33 -4.61 13.77 1.17
N ASP A 34 -3.96 14.13 0.07
CA ASP A 34 -3.33 13.21 -0.89
C ASP A 34 -2.23 12.36 -0.22
N ALA A 35 -1.33 13.01 0.53
CA ALA A 35 -0.34 12.33 1.35
C ALA A 35 -0.95 11.45 2.45
N GLU A 36 -2.15 11.78 2.93
CA GLU A 36 -2.88 10.98 3.90
C GLU A 36 -3.45 9.69 3.29
N ILE A 37 -4.08 9.79 2.12
CA ILE A 37 -4.52 8.62 1.33
C ILE A 37 -3.31 7.71 1.06
N LEU A 38 -2.18 8.29 0.62
CA LEU A 38 -0.97 7.54 0.33
C LEU A 38 -0.42 6.82 1.56
N ARG A 39 -0.31 7.50 2.70
CA ARG A 39 0.13 6.89 3.96
C ARG A 39 -0.82 5.77 4.39
N PHE A 40 -2.12 5.95 4.23
CA PHE A 40 -3.10 4.94 4.58
C PHE A 40 -2.99 3.70 3.69
N LEU A 41 -2.86 3.87 2.37
CA LEU A 41 -2.71 2.75 1.44
C LEU A 41 -1.36 2.03 1.59
N LYS A 42 -0.27 2.76 1.90
CA LYS A 42 1.08 2.18 2.01
C LYS A 42 1.41 1.61 3.38
N LYS A 43 0.97 2.24 4.47
CA LYS A 43 1.34 1.91 5.85
C LYS A 43 0.14 1.60 6.75
N GLY A 44 -1.08 1.77 6.26
CA GLY A 44 -2.29 1.46 7.01
C GLY A 44 -2.49 -0.05 7.18
N PRO A 45 -3.45 -0.45 8.03
CA PRO A 45 -3.75 -1.86 8.25
C PRO A 45 -4.22 -2.51 6.96
N ALA A 46 -3.56 -3.60 6.54
CA ALA A 46 -3.83 -4.26 5.26
C ALA A 46 -5.31 -4.64 5.08
N ALA A 47 -5.98 -5.04 6.17
CA ALA A 47 -7.41 -5.36 6.17
C ALA A 47 -8.28 -4.14 5.82
N GLU A 48 -7.94 -2.96 6.36
CA GLU A 48 -8.70 -1.74 6.11
C GLU A 48 -8.50 -1.23 4.69
N ALA A 49 -7.24 -1.27 4.20
CA ALA A 49 -6.88 -0.94 2.83
C ALA A 49 -7.57 -1.87 1.83
N TRP A 50 -7.57 -3.18 2.08
CA TRP A 50 -8.32 -4.16 1.27
C TRP A 50 -9.79 -3.78 1.15
N LEU A 51 -10.41 -3.46 2.28
CA LEU A 51 -11.84 -3.14 2.32
C LEU A 51 -12.15 -1.81 1.59
N VAL A 52 -11.22 -0.84 1.56
CA VAL A 52 -11.33 0.36 0.73
C VAL A 52 -11.18 0.01 -0.75
N THR A 53 -10.21 -0.83 -1.10
CA THR A 53 -9.98 -1.25 -2.50
C THR A 53 -11.07 -2.15 -3.07
N SER A 54 -11.83 -2.85 -2.21
CA SER A 54 -12.96 -3.69 -2.62
C SER A 54 -14.23 -2.89 -2.94
N HIS A 55 -14.30 -1.60 -2.62
CA HIS A 55 -15.44 -0.76 -2.99
C HIS A 55 -15.42 -0.44 -4.49
N ALA A 56 -16.38 -1.00 -5.23
CA ALA A 56 -16.49 -0.82 -6.67
C ALA A 56 -16.61 0.65 -7.09
N ASP A 57 -17.31 1.48 -6.31
CA ASP A 57 -17.47 2.92 -6.57
C ASP A 57 -16.15 3.72 -6.47
N LEU A 58 -15.18 3.21 -5.71
CA LEU A 58 -13.88 3.85 -5.51
C LEU A 58 -12.82 3.36 -6.48
N GLN A 59 -13.03 2.22 -7.17
CA GLN A 59 -12.12 1.68 -8.19
C GLN A 59 -11.64 2.70 -9.24
N PRO A 60 -12.52 3.52 -9.87
CA PRO A 60 -12.05 4.49 -10.87
C PRO A 60 -11.16 5.59 -10.25
N HIS A 61 -11.50 6.04 -9.04
CA HIS A 61 -10.74 7.05 -8.30
C HIS A 61 -9.40 6.49 -7.82
N LEU A 62 -9.40 5.27 -7.27
CA LEU A 62 -8.21 4.53 -6.86
C LEU A 62 -7.26 4.25 -8.02
N ARG A 63 -7.78 3.84 -9.18
CA ARG A 63 -6.96 3.65 -10.38
C ARG A 63 -6.29 4.94 -10.83
N ARG A 64 -7.01 6.07 -10.75
CA ARG A 64 -6.49 7.38 -11.12
C ARG A 64 -5.42 7.84 -10.12
N PHE A 65 -5.70 7.67 -8.83
CA PHE A 65 -4.75 7.90 -7.74
C PHE A 65 -3.48 7.05 -7.89
N HIS A 66 -3.61 5.75 -8.19
CA HIS A 66 -2.47 4.86 -8.45
C HIS A 66 -1.68 5.25 -9.70
N ALA A 67 -2.33 5.75 -10.75
CA ALA A 67 -1.63 6.20 -11.95
C ALA A 67 -0.77 7.43 -11.66
N ASP A 68 -1.33 8.42 -10.95
CA ASP A 68 -0.61 9.64 -10.52
C ASP A 68 0.49 9.35 -9.50
N HIS A 69 0.27 8.40 -8.58
CA HIS A 69 1.20 8.06 -7.50
C HIS A 69 2.00 6.78 -7.74
N SER A 70 2.04 6.30 -8.98
CA SER A 70 2.73 5.04 -9.36
C SER A 70 4.21 5.04 -8.96
N ASP A 71 4.84 6.20 -8.91
CA ASP A 71 6.22 6.39 -8.45
C ASP A 71 6.40 6.11 -6.94
N HIS A 72 5.39 6.39 -6.13
CA HIS A 72 5.42 6.16 -4.67
C HIS A 72 5.01 4.74 -4.25
N PHE A 73 4.28 4.03 -5.11
CA PHE A 73 3.96 2.61 -4.99
C PHE A 73 4.99 1.70 -5.66
N SER A 74 5.84 2.23 -6.54
CA SER A 74 6.97 1.48 -7.05
C SER A 74 7.93 1.17 -5.90
N LEU A 75 8.24 -0.12 -5.74
CA LEU A 75 9.37 -0.58 -4.94
C LEU A 75 10.58 0.23 -5.38
N GLY A 76 11.25 0.93 -4.46
CA GLY A 76 12.44 1.68 -4.82
C GLY A 76 13.43 0.75 -5.51
N THR A 77 14.27 1.26 -6.39
CA THR A 77 15.23 0.44 -7.17
C THR A 77 16.02 -0.55 -6.30
N LYS A 78 16.21 -0.22 -5.00
CA LYS A 78 16.78 -1.09 -3.97
C LYS A 78 15.90 -2.29 -3.60
N GLU A 79 14.61 -2.11 -3.37
CA GLU A 79 13.70 -3.22 -3.08
C GLU A 79 13.49 -4.12 -4.32
N TYR A 80 13.47 -3.53 -5.52
CA TYR A 80 13.49 -4.33 -6.76
C TYR A 80 14.74 -5.21 -6.86
N LEU A 81 15.92 -4.65 -6.53
CA LEU A 81 17.17 -5.41 -6.47
C LEU A 81 17.12 -6.57 -5.46
N VAL A 82 16.52 -6.36 -4.28
CA VAL A 82 16.36 -7.40 -3.27
C VAL A 82 15.42 -8.52 -3.76
N VAL A 83 14.28 -8.16 -4.35
CA VAL A 83 13.34 -9.14 -4.90
C VAL A 83 13.98 -9.91 -6.06
N ALA A 84 14.67 -9.22 -6.97
CA ALA A 84 15.39 -9.85 -8.07
C ALA A 84 16.50 -10.80 -7.57
N ALA A 85 17.26 -10.41 -6.56
CA ALA A 85 18.27 -11.26 -5.93
C ALA A 85 17.65 -12.50 -5.27
N LEU A 86 16.52 -12.34 -4.57
CA LEU A 86 15.79 -13.46 -3.97
C LEU A 86 15.30 -14.46 -5.02
N VAL A 87 14.70 -13.95 -6.11
CA VAL A 87 14.25 -14.79 -7.23
C VAL A 87 15.45 -15.51 -7.87
N LEU A 88 16.57 -14.82 -8.08
CA LEU A 88 17.79 -15.43 -8.62
C LEU A 88 18.31 -16.57 -7.73
N ILE A 89 18.31 -16.40 -6.41
CA ILE A 89 18.72 -17.44 -5.45
C ILE A 89 17.80 -18.65 -5.54
N ILE A 90 16.48 -18.44 -5.64
CA ILE A 90 15.52 -19.54 -5.79
C ILE A 90 15.75 -20.29 -7.10
N VAL A 91 15.94 -19.57 -8.21
CA VAL A 91 16.23 -20.18 -9.52
C VAL A 91 17.53 -20.99 -9.45
N LEU A 92 18.60 -20.41 -8.88
CA LEU A 92 19.88 -21.10 -8.69
C LEU A 92 19.72 -22.35 -7.82
N ALA A 93 18.97 -22.27 -6.72
CA ALA A 93 18.69 -23.41 -5.86
C ALA A 93 17.92 -24.51 -6.61
N CYS A 94 16.93 -24.15 -7.43
CA CYS A 94 16.21 -25.10 -8.28
C CYS A 94 17.11 -25.73 -9.35
N THR A 95 18.00 -24.96 -9.99
CA THR A 95 18.94 -25.50 -10.97
C THR A 95 19.99 -26.39 -10.30
N LEU A 96 20.49 -26.03 -9.12
CA LEU A 96 21.44 -26.82 -8.34
C LEU A 96 20.79 -28.09 -7.80
N LEU A 97 19.53 -28.05 -7.35
CA LEU A 97 18.79 -29.26 -6.99
C LEU A 97 18.53 -30.16 -8.20
N GLY A 98 18.25 -29.58 -9.36
CA GLY A 98 18.10 -30.32 -10.61
C GLY A 98 19.40 -30.97 -11.07
N ASP A 99 20.51 -30.25 -10.97
CA ASP A 99 21.86 -30.71 -11.35
C ASP A 99 22.42 -31.73 -10.35
N ALA A 100 22.17 -31.57 -9.05
CA ALA A 100 22.61 -32.49 -8.00
C ALA A 100 21.69 -33.71 -7.80
N GLY A 101 20.48 -33.69 -8.37
CA GLY A 101 19.44 -34.69 -8.10
C GLY A 101 18.98 -35.54 -9.30
N LEU A 102 19.43 -35.24 -10.52
CA LEU A 102 19.04 -35.98 -11.73
C LEU A 102 20.23 -36.23 -12.66
N ARG A 103 21.16 -37.09 -12.21
CA ARG A 103 21.92 -37.99 -13.08
C ARG A 103 22.41 -39.22 -12.31
#